data_AF-A0A7G2LYD5-F1
#
_entry.id   AF-A0A7G2LYD5-F1
#
_cell.length_a   1.000
_cell.length_b   1.000
_cell.length_c   1.000
_cell.angle_alpha   90.00
_cell.angle_beta   90.00
_cell.angle_gamma   90.00
#
_symmetry.space_group_name_H-M   'P 1'
#
loop_
_entity.id
_entity.type
_entity.pdbx_description
1 polymer ?
#
loop_
_entity_poly.entity_id
_entity_poly.type
_entity_poly.pdbx_seq_one_letter_code
_entity_poly.pdbx_strand_id
1 'polypeptide(L)' 'IRTAKRLIGYAESGASDVDVLVAESREQAALLGKPEQMEVIAAEFGKRPAVFK' A
#
# COMPACT_ATOMS: atom_id res chain seq x y z
N ILE A 1 -3.11 3.21 -4.92
CA ILE A 1 -3.86 2.29 -5.82
C ILE A 1 -2.96 1.52 -6.80
N ARG A 2 -2.00 2.16 -7.51
CA ARG A 2 -1.16 1.48 -8.52
C ARG A 2 -0.36 0.28 -7.98
N THR A 3 0.18 0.37 -6.77
CA THR A 3 0.93 -0.73 -6.13
C THR A 3 0.05 -1.94 -5.81
N ALA A 4 -1.14 -1.71 -5.25
CA ALA A 4 -2.10 -2.78 -4.96
C ALA A 4 -2.51 -3.55 -6.22
N LYS A 5 -2.78 -2.85 -7.33
CA LYS A 5 -3.12 -3.52 -8.61
C LYS A 5 -1.99 -4.41 -9.15
N ARG A 6 -0.71 -4.02 -8.98
CA ARG A 6 0.43 -4.85 -9.39
C ARG A 6 0.59 -6.08 -8.50
N LEU A 7 0.39 -5.95 -7.19
CA LEU A 7 0.51 -7.06 -6.24
C LEU A 7 -0.57 -8.13 -6.47
N ILE A 8 -1.81 -7.72 -6.78
CA ILE A 8 -2.89 -8.65 -7.16
C ILE A 8 -2.50 -9.45 -8.41
N GLY A 9 -2.04 -8.79 -9.47
CA GLY A 9 -1.60 -9.48 -10.68
C GLY A 9 -0.40 -10.40 -10.46
N TYR A 10 0.49 -10.06 -9.51
CA TYR A 10 1.61 -10.92 -9.12
C TYR A 10 1.14 -12.17 -8.37
N ALA A 11 0.21 -12.03 -7.42
CA ALA A 11 -0.38 -13.15 -6.71
C ALA A 11 -1.12 -14.12 -7.66
N GLU A 12 -1.84 -13.58 -8.65
CA GLU A 12 -2.58 -14.38 -9.65
C GLU A 12 -1.68 -15.03 -10.72
N SER A 13 -0.38 -14.71 -10.75
CA SER A 13 0.56 -15.26 -11.74
C SER A 13 1.05 -16.69 -11.46
N GLY A 14 0.65 -17.27 -10.32
CA GLY A 14 1.14 -18.56 -9.83
C GLY A 14 2.40 -18.45 -8.94
N ALA A 15 2.72 -17.25 -8.47
CA ALA A 15 3.74 -17.05 -7.44
C ALA A 15 3.36 -17.78 -6.14
N SER A 16 4.36 -18.20 -5.37
CA SER A 16 4.11 -18.82 -4.06
C SER A 16 3.62 -17.78 -3.06
N ASP A 17 2.81 -18.22 -2.08
CA ASP A 17 2.30 -17.33 -1.02
C ASP A 17 3.44 -16.61 -0.28
N VAL A 18 4.57 -17.29 -0.06
CA VAL A 18 5.74 -16.71 0.60
C VAL A 18 6.32 -15.56 -0.23
N ASP A 19 6.44 -15.75 -1.54
CA ASP A 19 6.96 -14.72 -2.44
C ASP A 19 6.02 -13.52 -2.53
N VAL A 20 4.71 -13.76 -2.50
CA VAL A 20 3.68 -12.69 -2.46
C VAL A 20 3.83 -11.87 -1.18
N LEU A 21 3.89 -12.50 -0.02
CA LEU A 21 4.02 -11.81 1.28
C LEU A 21 5.31 -10.99 1.38
N VAL A 22 6.42 -11.49 0.82
CA VAL A 22 7.68 -10.74 0.76
C VAL A 22 7.56 -9.54 -0.17
N ALA A 23 6.92 -9.69 -1.33
CA ALA A 23 6.68 -8.58 -2.25
C ALA A 23 5.79 -7.50 -1.63
N GLU A 24 4.71 -7.90 -0.96
CA GLU A 24 3.81 -7.00 -0.21
C GLU A 24 4.58 -6.23 0.87
N SER A 25 5.38 -6.94 1.67
CA SER A 25 6.16 -6.35 2.76
C SER A 25 7.14 -5.27 2.25
N ARG A 26 7.83 -5.53 1.14
CA ARG A 26 8.75 -4.56 0.53
C ARG A 26 8.04 -3.31 0.02
N GLU A 27 6.94 -3.49 -0.69
CA GLU A 27 6.14 -2.40 -1.23
C GLU A 27 5.49 -1.57 -0.11
N GLN A 28 5.05 -2.21 0.97
CA GLN A 28 4.45 -1.52 2.12
C GLN A 28 5.50 -0.76 2.94
N ALA A 29 6.69 -1.34 3.15
CA ALA A 29 7.82 -0.65 3.78
C ALA A 29 8.23 0.61 3.01
N ALA A 30 8.18 0.58 1.68
CA ALA A 30 8.48 1.72 0.83
C ALA A 30 7.43 2.86 0.92
N LEU A 31 6.24 2.60 1.49
CA LEU A 31 5.19 3.59 1.70
C LEU A 31 5.16 4.14 3.14
N LEU A 32 5.81 3.45 4.07
CA LEU A 32 5.76 3.78 5.49
C LEU A 32 6.36 5.17 5.75
N GLY A 33 5.58 6.04 6.41
CA GLY A 33 5.98 7.40 6.77
C GLY A 33 5.95 8.41 5.62
N LYS A 34 5.50 8.03 4.42
CA LYS A 34 5.38 8.98 3.30
C LYS A 34 4.24 9.99 3.54
N PRO A 35 4.34 11.22 2.99
CA PRO A 35 3.35 12.27 3.20
C PRO A 35 1.91 11.85 2.90
N GLU A 36 1.68 11.12 1.80
CA GLU A 36 0.35 10.62 1.44
C GLU A 36 -0.20 9.65 2.48
N GLN A 37 0.64 8.75 3.02
CA GLN A 37 0.20 7.80 4.04
C GLN A 37 -0.13 8.51 5.36
N MET A 38 0.73 9.44 5.77
CA MET A 38 0.51 10.24 6.98
C MET A 38 -0.75 11.10 6.86
N GLU A 39 -1.05 11.62 5.68
CA GLU A 39 -2.28 12.37 5.42
C GLU A 39 -3.53 11.50 5.52
N VAL A 40 -3.52 10.28 4.98
CA VAL A 40 -4.65 9.34 5.15
C VAL A 40 -4.88 9.07 6.63
N ILE A 41 -3.82 8.78 7.38
CA ILE A 41 -3.91 8.54 8.83
C ILE A 41 -4.48 9.77 9.54
N ALA A 42 -3.94 10.95 9.28
CA ALA A 42 -4.38 12.20 9.90
C ALA A 42 -5.84 12.56 9.53
N ALA A 43 -6.25 12.31 8.30
CA ALA A 43 -7.60 12.57 7.80
C ALA A 43 -8.64 11.67 8.48
N GLU A 44 -8.35 10.37 8.63
CA GLU A 44 -9.19 9.42 9.35
C GLU A 44 -9.35 9.79 10.83
N PHE A 45 -8.24 10.08 11.53
CA PHE A 45 -8.30 10.54 12.92
C PHE A 45 -9.04 11.88 13.07
N GLY A 46 -8.91 12.76 12.07
CA GLY A 46 -9.57 14.06 12.03
C GLY A 46 -11.01 14.03 11.51
N LYS A 47 -11.55 12.86 11.12
CA LYS A 47 -12.88 12.69 10.49
C LYS A 47 -13.13 13.65 9.32
N ARG A 48 -12.11 13.85 8.49
CA ARG A 48 -12.14 14.72 7.30
C ARG A 48 -11.68 13.94 6.08
N PRO A 49 -12.04 14.36 4.85
CA PRO A 49 -11.47 13.77 3.65
C PRO A 49 -9.97 14.06 3.55
N ALA A 50 -9.22 13.08 3.05
CA ALA A 50 -7.78 13.20 2.78
C ALA A 50 -7.52 14.05 1.53
N VAL A 51 -6.48 14.87 1.56
CA VAL A 51 -6.06 15.73 0.45
C VAL A 51 -4.71 15.28 -0.10
N PHE A 52 -4.71 14.77 -1.33
CA PHE A 52 -3.50 14.33 -2.02
C PHE A 52 -3.01 15.45 -2.97
N LYS A 53 -1.69 15.64 -3.06
CA LYS A 53 -1.05 16.61 -3.97
C LYS A 53 -0.19 15.89 -5.00
#